data_AF-A0A6M2E3J4-F1
#
_entry.id   AF-A0A6M2E3J4-F1
#
_cell.length_a   1.000
_cell.length_b   1.000
_cell.length_c   1.000
_cell.angle_alpha   90.00
_cell.angle_beta   90.00
_cell.angle_gamma   90.00
#
_symmetry.space_group_name_H-M   'P 1'
#
loop_
_entity.id
_entity.type
_entity.pdbx_description
1 polymer ?
#
loop_
_entity_poly.entity_id
_entity_poly.type
_entity_poly.pdbx_seq_one_letter_code
_entity_poly.pdbx_strand_id
1 'polypeptide(L)'
;MAYLVTKTVSHKFQVCSLYKRSLRALEAWILERDEYRINAVQLRQRFEMYRHIKDLRIAKELLSQGEEELFLKDHPIPLHYPLSPQGVAYGREEVSPDWVLDYWHPLEKAQYPEYFARREERKKEYVENWEKQYGKPKPEADHHH
;
A
#
# COMPACT_ATOMS: atom_id res chain seq x y z
N MET A 1 -1.67 -9.49 3.31
CA MET A 1 -1.82 -8.15 3.92
C MET A 1 -3.05 -8.15 4.79
N ALA A 2 -2.89 -8.00 6.11
CA ALA A 2 -4.04 -7.95 7.02
C ALA A 2 -4.83 -6.65 6.79
N TYR A 3 -6.13 -6.75 6.53
CA TYR A 3 -7.09 -5.63 6.40
C TYR A 3 -7.40 -4.97 7.76
N LEU A 4 -6.41 -4.85 8.65
CA LEU A 4 -6.58 -4.14 9.90
C LEU A 4 -6.48 -2.64 9.59
N VAL A 5 -7.65 -2.02 9.42
CA VAL A 5 -7.79 -0.57 9.32
C VAL A 5 -7.28 0.01 10.65
N THR A 6 -6.01 0.40 10.68
CA THR A 6 -5.35 0.95 11.87
C THR A 6 -5.91 2.30 12.30
N LYS A 7 -6.64 3.00 11.39
CA LYS A 7 -7.21 4.33 11.61
C LYS A 7 -8.55 4.49 10.88
N THR A 8 -9.51 5.15 11.53
CA THR A 8 -10.81 5.50 10.93
C THR A 8 -10.62 6.34 9.66
N VAL A 9 -11.33 5.97 8.58
CA VAL A 9 -11.23 6.68 7.30
C VAL A 9 -11.97 8.02 7.37
N SER A 10 -11.22 9.12 7.27
CA SER A 10 -11.81 10.48 7.27
C SER A 10 -12.53 10.81 5.95
N HIS A 11 -13.52 11.70 5.99
CA HIS A 11 -14.21 12.19 4.79
C HIS A 11 -13.23 12.78 3.76
N LYS A 12 -12.24 13.57 4.21
CA LYS A 12 -11.18 14.10 3.35
C LYS A 12 -10.43 12.99 2.61
N PHE A 13 -10.09 11.91 3.31
CA PHE A 13 -9.42 10.77 2.70
C PHE A 13 -10.30 10.10 1.64
N GLN A 14 -11.60 9.93 1.91
CA GLN A 14 -12.54 9.36 0.93
C GLN A 14 -12.62 10.23 -0.33
N VAL A 15 -12.75 11.55 -0.19
CA VAL A 15 -12.74 12.50 -1.33
C VAL A 15 -11.42 12.39 -2.12
N CYS A 16 -10.28 12.39 -1.44
CA CYS A 16 -8.97 12.25 -2.11
C CYS A 16 -8.83 10.90 -2.82
N SER A 17 -9.34 9.82 -2.23
CA SER A 17 -9.36 8.49 -2.82
C SER A 17 -10.24 8.45 -4.07
N LEU A 18 -11.46 8.99 -3.98
CA LEU A 18 -12.38 9.13 -5.11
C LEU A 18 -11.71 9.91 -6.25
N TYR A 19 -11.17 11.09 -5.98
CA TYR A 19 -10.48 11.91 -6.99
C TYR A 19 -9.34 11.16 -7.69
N LYS A 20 -8.50 10.44 -6.92
CA LYS A 20 -7.40 9.64 -7.49
C LYS A 20 -7.94 8.51 -8.37
N ARG A 21 -8.97 7.78 -7.91
CA ARG A 21 -9.59 6.70 -8.69
C ARG A 21 -10.24 7.21 -9.97
N SER A 22 -10.98 8.31 -9.90
CA SER A 22 -11.58 8.95 -11.08
C SER A 22 -10.55 9.36 -12.13
N LEU A 23 -9.38 9.88 -11.71
CA LEU A 23 -8.29 10.17 -12.66
C LEU A 23 -7.73 8.90 -13.31
N ARG A 24 -7.60 7.79 -12.57
CA ARG A 24 -7.14 6.51 -13.13
C ARG A 24 -8.15 5.89 -14.08
N ALA A 25 -9.44 6.00 -13.78
CA ALA A 25 -10.51 5.60 -14.69
C ALA A 25 -10.46 6.43 -15.99
N LEU A 26 -10.28 7.75 -15.90
CA LEU A 26 -10.09 8.60 -17.08
C LEU A 26 -8.85 8.22 -17.90
N GLU A 27 -7.72 7.93 -17.24
CA GLU A 27 -6.48 7.51 -17.92
C GLU A 27 -6.61 6.13 -18.57
N ALA A 28 -7.50 5.26 -18.08
CA ALA A 28 -7.79 3.97 -18.70
C ALA A 28 -8.64 4.11 -19.98
N TRP A 29 -9.54 5.09 -20.03
CA TRP A 29 -10.34 5.38 -21.22
C TRP A 29 -9.59 6.19 -22.29
N ILE A 30 -8.82 7.19 -21.85
CA ILE A 30 -8.17 8.15 -22.75
C ILE A 30 -6.69 7.80 -22.89
N LEU A 31 -6.34 7.22 -24.04
CA LEU A 31 -4.97 6.81 -24.36
C LEU A 31 -4.06 8.02 -24.62
N GLU A 32 -4.57 9.02 -25.35
CA GLU A 32 -3.80 10.19 -25.75
C GLU A 32 -3.57 11.16 -24.59
N ARG A 33 -2.32 11.60 -24.44
CA ARG A 33 -1.90 12.30 -23.21
C ARG A 33 -2.48 13.71 -23.11
N ASP A 34 -2.56 14.41 -24.23
CA ASP A 34 -3.11 15.76 -24.34
C ASP A 34 -4.61 15.79 -24.03
N GLU A 35 -5.39 14.87 -24.62
CA GLU A 35 -6.81 14.72 -24.33
C GLU A 35 -7.05 14.37 -22.85
N TYR A 36 -6.25 13.44 -22.31
CA TYR A 36 -6.33 13.09 -20.89
C TYR A 36 -6.09 14.30 -20.00
N ARG A 37 -5.09 15.14 -20.33
CA ARG A 37 -4.76 16.33 -19.53
C ARG A 37 -5.92 17.33 -19.50
N ILE A 38 -6.58 17.56 -20.64
CA ILE A 38 -7.74 18.45 -20.71
C ILE A 38 -8.87 17.93 -19.80
N ASN A 39 -9.20 16.64 -19.92
CA ASN A 39 -10.25 16.00 -19.12
C ASN A 39 -9.90 15.97 -17.62
N ALA A 40 -8.64 15.72 -17.27
CA ALA A 40 -8.18 15.74 -15.89
C ALA A 40 -8.30 17.12 -15.24
N VAL A 41 -8.06 18.20 -15.99
CA VAL A 41 -8.25 19.58 -15.51
C VAL A 41 -9.74 19.89 -15.33
N GLN A 42 -10.60 19.48 -16.26
CA GLN A 42 -12.05 19.62 -16.12
C GLN A 42 -12.58 18.87 -14.89
N LEU A 43 -12.11 17.62 -14.68
CA LEU A 43 -12.43 16.86 -13.48
C LEU A 43 -11.94 17.59 -12.22
N ARG A 44 -10.71 18.12 -12.22
CA ARG A 44 -10.22 18.90 -11.08
C ARG A 44 -11.11 20.11 -10.79
N GLN A 45 -11.53 20.83 -11.82
CA GLN A 45 -12.42 21.98 -11.68
C GLN A 45 -13.75 21.58 -11.04
N ARG A 46 -14.35 20.44 -11.44
CA ARG A 46 -15.57 19.90 -10.80
C ARG A 46 -15.39 19.69 -9.30
N PHE A 47 -14.26 19.14 -8.86
CA PHE A 47 -13.97 18.95 -7.44
C PHE A 47 -13.73 20.27 -6.70
N GLU A 48 -13.08 21.25 -7.33
CA GLU A 48 -12.83 22.57 -6.73
C GLU A 48 -14.13 23.37 -6.51
N MET A 49 -15.12 23.26 -7.42
CA MET A 49 -16.42 23.92 -7.28
C MET A 49 -17.11 23.59 -5.95
N TYR A 50 -16.94 22.37 -5.44
CA TYR A 50 -17.58 21.89 -4.22
C TYR A 50 -16.63 21.82 -3.01
N ARG A 51 -15.43 22.40 -3.10
CA ARG A 51 -14.40 22.31 -2.05
C ARG A 51 -14.78 22.98 -0.74
N HIS A 52 -15.58 24.05 -0.80
CA HIS A 52 -15.90 24.91 0.35
C HIS A 52 -17.27 24.65 0.98
N ILE A 53 -17.89 23.49 0.72
CA ILE A 53 -19.14 23.08 1.36
C ILE A 53 -18.90 22.88 2.86
N LYS A 54 -19.66 23.61 3.69
CA LYS A 54 -19.59 23.51 5.16
C LYS A 54 -20.52 22.44 5.73
N ASP A 55 -21.63 22.14 5.06
CA ASP A 55 -22.56 21.11 5.48
C ASP A 55 -22.05 19.71 5.11
N LEU A 56 -21.73 18.93 6.13
CA LEU A 56 -21.22 17.56 5.96
C LEU A 56 -22.26 16.60 5.40
N ARG A 57 -23.56 16.85 5.57
CA ARG A 57 -24.62 16.00 5.02
C ARG A 57 -24.62 16.06 3.50
N ILE A 58 -24.60 17.28 2.98
CA ILE A 58 -24.51 17.56 1.54
C ILE A 58 -23.18 17.02 0.99
N ALA A 59 -22.06 17.25 1.68
CA ALA A 59 -20.76 16.76 1.24
C ALA A 59 -20.72 15.22 1.13
N LYS A 60 -21.34 14.51 2.08
CA LYS A 60 -21.43 13.04 2.05
C LYS A 60 -22.35 12.54 0.95
N GLU A 61 -23.46 13.22 0.70
CA GLU A 61 -24.36 12.91 -0.41
C GLU A 61 -23.67 13.07 -1.76
N LEU A 62 -22.96 14.18 -1.98
CA LEU A 62 -22.16 14.41 -3.18
C LEU A 62 -21.05 13.37 -3.35
N LEU A 63 -20.43 12.95 -2.26
CA LEU A 63 -19.45 11.87 -2.29
C LEU A 63 -20.11 10.56 -2.75
N SER A 64 -21.28 10.22 -2.21
CA SER A 64 -22.03 9.02 -2.62
C SER A 64 -22.40 9.06 -4.11
N GLN A 65 -22.87 10.21 -4.60
CA GLN A 65 -23.17 10.40 -6.02
C GLN A 65 -21.92 10.28 -6.89
N GLY A 66 -20.77 10.79 -6.42
CA GLY A 66 -19.50 10.67 -7.12
C GLY A 66 -18.96 9.23 -7.18
N GLU A 67 -19.18 8.44 -6.13
CA GLU A 67 -18.85 7.00 -6.13
C GLU A 67 -19.74 6.22 -7.11
N GLU A 68 -21.04 6.55 -7.16
CA GLU A 68 -21.97 5.96 -8.12
C GLU A 68 -21.61 6.32 -9.57
N GLU A 69 -21.31 7.60 -9.83
CA GLU A 69 -20.84 8.05 -11.14
C GLU A 69 -19.56 7.32 -11.55
N LEU A 70 -18.60 7.18 -10.63
CA LEU A 70 -17.35 6.45 -10.88
C LEU A 70 -17.64 4.98 -11.20
N PHE A 71 -18.49 4.31 -10.43
CA PHE A 71 -18.84 2.91 -10.66
C PHE A 71 -19.45 2.68 -12.05
N LEU A 72 -20.34 3.58 -12.49
CA LEU A 72 -20.99 3.48 -13.80
C LEU A 72 -20.05 3.79 -14.97
N LYS A 73 -19.04 4.64 -14.76
CA LYS A 73 -18.10 5.10 -15.80
C LYS A 73 -16.75 4.40 -15.75
N ASP A 74 -16.55 3.45 -14.83
CA ASP A 74 -15.26 2.79 -14.69
C ASP A 74 -14.92 1.97 -15.94
N HIS A 75 -13.64 1.82 -16.23
CA HIS A 75 -13.20 1.03 -17.38
C HIS A 75 -13.31 -0.48 -17.05
N PRO A 76 -13.86 -1.33 -17.94
CA PRO A 76 -13.98 -2.77 -17.68
C PRO A 76 -12.65 -3.48 -17.37
N ILE A 77 -11.55 -2.93 -17.88
CA ILE A 77 -10.17 -3.42 -17.66
C ILE A 77 -9.30 -2.26 -17.19
N PRO A 78 -9.30 -1.90 -15.90
CA PRO A 78 -8.53 -0.77 -15.41
C PRO A 78 -7.03 -0.94 -15.66
N LEU A 79 -6.33 0.19 -15.81
CA LEU A 79 -4.87 0.17 -15.94
C LEU A 79 -4.21 -0.07 -14.58
N HIS A 80 -3.50 -1.19 -14.46
CA HIS A 80 -2.67 -1.52 -13.30
C HIS A 80 -1.19 -1.34 -13.60
N TYR A 81 -0.44 -0.77 -12.67
CA TYR A 81 1.02 -0.73 -12.79
C TYR A 81 1.60 -2.13 -12.68
N PRO A 82 2.69 -2.47 -13.39
CA PRO A 82 3.18 -3.85 -13.47
C PRO A 82 3.39 -4.51 -12.11
N LEU A 83 3.99 -3.81 -11.15
CA LEU A 83 4.30 -4.32 -9.80
C LEU A 83 3.20 -4.04 -8.76
N SER A 84 2.15 -3.31 -9.13
CA SER A 84 1.03 -3.07 -8.22
C SER A 84 0.15 -4.31 -8.12
N PRO A 85 -0.68 -4.46 -7.07
CA PRO A 85 -1.67 -5.53 -7.02
C PRO A 85 -2.52 -5.55 -8.31
N GLN A 86 -2.77 -6.75 -8.83
CA GLN A 86 -3.46 -7.00 -10.12
C GLN A 86 -2.66 -6.60 -11.38
N GLY A 87 -1.42 -6.12 -11.22
CA GLY A 87 -0.49 -5.88 -12.32
C GLY A 87 0.14 -7.15 -12.89
N VAL A 88 0.60 -7.08 -14.13
CA VAL A 88 1.19 -8.22 -14.89
C VAL A 88 2.49 -8.79 -14.30
N ALA A 89 3.15 -8.04 -13.41
CA ALA A 89 4.38 -8.45 -12.74
C ALA A 89 4.22 -8.48 -11.21
N TYR A 90 2.99 -8.44 -10.72
CA TYR A 90 2.71 -8.50 -9.29
C TYR A 90 3.15 -9.86 -8.73
N GLY A 91 4.02 -9.84 -7.72
CA GLY A 91 4.56 -11.06 -7.11
C GLY A 91 5.43 -11.89 -8.05
N ARG A 92 5.98 -11.31 -9.13
CA ARG A 92 6.85 -12.03 -10.07
C ARG A 92 8.14 -12.53 -9.43
N GLU A 93 8.68 -11.77 -8.50
CA GLU A 93 9.86 -12.14 -7.73
C GLU A 93 9.43 -12.51 -6.30
N GLU A 94 9.63 -13.77 -5.93
CA GLU A 94 9.43 -14.23 -4.56
C GLU A 94 10.77 -14.15 -3.82
N VAL A 95 10.85 -13.24 -2.86
CA VAL A 95 12.05 -13.09 -2.04
C VAL A 95 12.02 -14.15 -0.94
N SER A 96 12.99 -15.06 -0.97
CA SER A 96 13.16 -16.04 0.10
C SER A 96 13.46 -15.33 1.42
N PRO A 97 12.83 -15.73 2.53
CA PRO A 97 13.05 -15.07 3.80
C PRO A 97 14.46 -15.33 4.32
N ASP A 98 15.06 -14.35 5.01
CA ASP A 98 16.48 -14.39 5.43
C ASP A 98 16.82 -15.61 6.29
N TRP A 99 15.90 -16.06 7.14
CA TRP A 99 16.11 -17.20 8.05
C TRP A 99 16.39 -18.51 7.31
N VAL A 100 16.11 -18.62 6.01
CA VAL A 100 16.46 -19.81 5.20
C VAL A 100 17.97 -20.04 5.20
N LEU A 101 18.77 -18.97 5.24
CA LEU A 101 20.23 -19.04 5.25
C LEU A 101 20.80 -19.66 6.54
N ASP A 102 20.01 -19.72 7.62
CA ASP A 102 20.44 -20.40 8.85
C ASP A 102 20.55 -21.92 8.66
N TYR A 103 19.76 -22.49 7.75
CA TYR A 103 19.71 -23.93 7.48
C TYR A 103 20.78 -24.42 6.49
N TRP A 104 21.57 -23.53 5.88
CA TRP A 104 22.63 -23.91 4.94
C TRP A 104 23.70 -24.79 5.59
N HIS A 105 24.27 -25.71 4.81
CA HIS A 105 25.33 -26.58 5.30
C HIS A 105 26.61 -25.76 5.60
N PRO A 106 27.41 -26.09 6.64
CA PRO A 106 28.60 -25.31 6.98
C PRO A 106 29.59 -25.11 5.83
N LEU A 107 29.71 -26.09 4.92
CA LEU A 107 30.55 -25.96 3.73
C LEU A 107 30.04 -24.89 2.75
N GLU A 108 28.72 -24.76 2.59
CA GLU A 108 28.10 -23.72 1.76
C GLU A 108 28.27 -22.33 2.39
N LYS A 109 28.19 -22.27 3.73
CA LYS A 109 28.47 -21.02 4.47
C LYS A 109 29.94 -20.61 4.36
N ALA A 110 30.85 -21.58 4.39
CA ALA A 110 32.29 -21.35 4.27
C ALA A 110 32.69 -20.74 2.91
N GLN A 111 31.86 -20.88 1.87
CA GLN A 111 32.06 -20.23 0.58
C GLN A 111 31.92 -18.69 0.67
N TYR A 112 31.16 -18.19 1.64
CA TYR A 112 30.86 -16.75 1.81
C TYR A 112 31.21 -16.25 3.22
N PRO A 113 32.49 -16.33 3.64
CA PRO A 113 32.89 -16.13 5.03
C PRO A 113 32.59 -14.71 5.55
N GLU A 114 32.88 -13.67 4.75
CA GLU A 114 32.62 -12.28 5.15
C GLU A 114 31.13 -11.98 5.29
N TYR A 115 30.30 -12.56 4.41
CA TYR A 115 28.86 -12.35 4.45
C TYR A 115 28.24 -12.95 5.72
N PHE A 116 28.60 -14.20 6.05
CA PHE A 116 28.07 -14.88 7.23
C PHE A 116 28.62 -14.27 8.54
N ALA A 117 29.87 -13.81 8.57
CA ALA A 117 30.42 -13.10 9.73
C ALA A 117 29.61 -11.81 10.04
N ARG A 118 29.37 -10.97 9.03
CA ARG A 118 28.55 -9.76 9.17
C ARG A 118 27.08 -10.06 9.49
N ARG A 119 26.57 -11.22 9.06
CA ARG A 119 25.19 -11.64 9.34
C ARG A 119 25.02 -12.00 10.82
N GLU A 120 25.98 -12.71 11.41
CA GLU A 120 25.95 -13.05 12.85
C GLU A 120 26.04 -11.81 13.75
N GLU A 121 26.83 -10.80 13.35
CA GLU A 121 26.85 -9.50 14.03
C GLU A 121 25.46 -8.83 14.00
N ARG A 122 24.83 -8.75 12.83
CA ARG A 122 23.48 -8.18 12.67
C ARG A 122 22.40 -8.94 13.43
N LYS A 123 22.51 -10.26 13.57
CA LYS A 123 21.59 -11.06 14.39
C LYS A 123 21.68 -10.69 15.87
N LYS A 124 22.89 -10.46 16.38
CA LYS A 124 23.08 -10.00 17.77
C LYS A 124 22.49 -8.60 17.98
N GLU A 125 22.80 -7.67 17.07
CA GLU A 125 22.24 -6.31 17.09
C GLU A 125 20.71 -6.33 17.07
N TYR A 126 20.10 -7.22 16.27
CA TYR A 126 18.64 -7.36 16.22
C TYR A 126 18.05 -7.78 17.57
N VAL A 127 18.64 -8.77 18.23
CA VAL A 127 18.18 -9.23 19.56
C VAL A 127 18.36 -8.12 20.60
N GLU A 128 19.51 -7.43 20.62
CA GLU A 128 19.76 -6.32 21.54
C GLU A 128 18.75 -5.18 21.34
N ASN A 129 18.47 -4.80 20.10
CA ASN A 129 17.48 -3.78 19.77
C ASN A 129 16.06 -4.22 20.16
N TRP A 130 15.72 -5.49 19.97
CA TRP A 130 14.44 -6.06 20.38
C TRP A 130 14.26 -6.02 21.89
N GLU A 131 15.24 -6.50 22.66
CA GLU A 131 15.23 -6.45 24.13
C GLU A 131 15.16 -5.01 24.65
N LYS A 132 15.83 -4.07 23.98
CA LYS A 132 15.77 -2.65 24.34
C LYS A 132 14.39 -2.04 24.10
N GLN A 133 13.72 -2.41 23.00
CA GLN A 133 12.43 -1.84 22.62
C GLN A 133 11.26 -2.43 23.41
N TYR A 134 11.28 -3.75 23.64
CA TYR A 134 10.14 -4.49 24.20
C TYR A 134 10.41 -5.06 25.59
N GLY A 135 11.66 -5.00 26.07
CA GLY A 135 12.08 -5.67 27.30
C GLY A 135 12.32 -7.17 27.09
N LYS A 136 12.89 -7.82 28.10
CA LYS A 136 12.98 -9.28 28.13
C LYS A 136 11.61 -9.87 28.42
N PRO A 137 11.22 -10.98 27.77
CA PRO A 137 9.96 -11.64 28.07
C PRO A 137 9.90 -11.99 29.56
N LYS A 138 8.78 -11.68 30.21
CA LYS A 138 8.55 -12.06 31.60
C LYS A 138 8.34 -13.58 31.65
N PRO A 139 8.98 -14.31 32.56
CA PRO A 139 8.84 -15.77 32.66
C PRO A 139 7.40 -16.24 32.94
N GLU A 140 6.51 -15.35 33.39
CA GLU A 140 5.11 -15.66 33.73
C GLU A 140 4.12 -15.55 32.55
N ALA A 141 4.54 -15.01 31.40
CA ALA A 141 3.64 -14.72 30.27
C ALA A 141 3.34 -15.94 29.36
N ASP A 142 4.06 -17.05 29.54
CA ASP A 142 3.90 -18.28 28.72
C ASP A 142 2.73 -19.18 29.16
N HIS A 143 1.97 -18.80 30.19
CA HIS A 143 0.91 -19.65 30.78
C HIS A 143 -0.52 -19.39 30.28
N HIS A 144 -0.71 -18.54 29.27
CA HIS A 144 -2.05 -18.31 28.71
C HIS A 144 -2.07 -18.58 27.20
N HIS A 145 -2.25 -19.85 26.89
CA HIS A 145 -2.86 -20.33 25.64
C HIS A 145 -4.28 -20.83 25.93
#